data_AF-A0A7W1V1E5-F1
#
_entry.id   AF-A0A7W1V1E5-F1
#
_cell.length_a   1.000
_cell.length_b   1.000
_cell.length_c   1.000
_cell.angle_alpha   90.00
_cell.angle_beta   90.00
_cell.angle_gamma   90.00
#
_symmetry.space_group_name_H-M   'P 1'
#
loop_
_entity.id
_entity.type
_entity.pdbx_description
1 polymer ?
#
loop_
_entity_poly.entity_id
_entity_poly.type
_entity_poly.pdbx_seq_one_letter_code
_entity_poly.pdbx_strand_id
1 'polypeptide(L)'
;MYTYILLPKGYQKLIDAWEWYEKIKEGLGDRFREEIDVSLQYILQNPFYFEIKSREFREATTKIFPYLIVYKVVEESKLVLVVSIFHSSRNPTYK
;
A
#
# COMPACT_ATOMS: atom_id res chain seq x y z
N MET A 1 -1.41 2.50 -19.23
CA MET A 1 -1.20 1.52 -18.14
C MET A 1 -0.09 2.05 -17.27
N TYR A 2 -0.32 2.22 -15.98
CA TYR A 2 0.75 2.60 -15.03
C TYR A 2 1.45 1.33 -14.54
N THR A 3 2.72 1.46 -14.21
CA THR A 3 3.48 0.44 -13.45
C THR A 3 3.74 0.96 -12.03
N TYR A 4 4.08 0.08 -11.09
CA TYR A 4 4.52 0.51 -9.77
C TYR A 4 5.91 0.01 -9.43
N ILE A 5 6.58 0.77 -8.58
CA ILE A 5 7.78 0.34 -7.86
C ILE A 5 7.49 0.46 -6.37
N LEU A 6 7.67 -0.64 -5.65
CA LEU A 6 7.64 -0.65 -4.20
C LEU A 6 9.06 -0.49 -3.67
N LEU A 7 9.28 0.52 -2.83
CA LEU A 7 10.60 0.73 -2.22
C LEU A 7 10.98 -0.45 -1.31
N PRO A 8 12.27 -0.80 -1.21
CA PRO A 8 12.72 -1.95 -0.41
C PRO A 8 12.22 -1.93 1.05
N LYS A 9 12.16 -0.75 1.67
CA LYS A 9 11.61 -0.59 3.03
C LYS A 9 10.12 -0.91 3.11
N GLY A 10 9.35 -0.59 2.07
CA GLY A 10 7.93 -0.93 1.99
C GLY A 10 7.73 -2.42 1.77
N TYR A 11 8.58 -3.04 0.95
CA TYR A 11 8.57 -4.50 0.73
C TYR A 11 8.83 -5.27 2.03
N GLN A 12 9.84 -4.89 2.81
CA GLN A 12 10.12 -5.55 4.08
C GLN A 12 8.91 -5.49 5.04
N LYS A 13 8.28 -4.32 5.17
CA LYS A 13 7.08 -4.17 6.01
C LYS A 13 5.90 -5.04 5.54
N LEU A 14 5.77 -5.26 4.24
CA LEU A 14 4.73 -6.12 3.68
C LEU A 14 4.99 -7.58 4.03
N ILE A 15 6.25 -8.04 3.93
CA ILE A 15 6.65 -9.39 4.35
C ILE A 15 6.44 -9.59 5.85
N ASP A 16 6.90 -8.65 6.68
CA ASP A 16 6.74 -8.73 8.14
C ASP A 16 5.24 -8.80 8.53
N ALA A 17 4.39 -8.06 7.83
CA ALA A 17 2.95 -8.08 8.02
C ALA A 17 2.32 -9.42 7.59
N TRP A 18 2.71 -9.92 6.42
CA TRP A 18 2.26 -11.23 5.91
C TRP A 18 2.61 -12.34 6.91
N GLU A 19 3.86 -12.41 7.35
CA GLU A 19 4.32 -13.42 8.32
C GLU A 19 3.57 -13.31 9.65
N TRP A 20 3.27 -12.10 10.11
CA TRP A 20 2.52 -11.88 11.34
C TRP A 20 1.10 -12.42 11.23
N TYR A 21 0.40 -12.13 10.12
CA TYR A 21 -0.94 -12.65 9.89
C TYR A 21 -0.95 -14.17 9.70
N GLU A 22 0.02 -14.72 8.99
CA GLU A 22 0.13 -16.17 8.79
C GLU A 22 0.33 -16.94 10.11
N LYS A 23 1.09 -16.35 11.05
CA LYS A 23 1.27 -16.89 12.40
C LYS A 23 -0.02 -16.87 13.24
N ILE A 24 -0.96 -15.96 12.97
CA ILE A 24 -2.25 -15.89 13.68
C ILE A 24 -3.17 -17.00 13.21
N LYS A 25 -3.26 -17.18 11.89
CA LYS A 25 -4.08 -18.20 11.26
C LYS A 25 -3.53 -18.50 9.88
N GLU A 26 -3.38 -19.79 9.58
CA GLU A 26 -3.00 -20.27 8.26
C GLU A 26 -3.91 -19.66 7.17
N GLY A 27 -3.30 -19.15 6.10
CA GLY A 27 -3.94 -18.47 4.97
C GLY A 27 -4.35 -17.02 5.23
N LEU A 28 -4.17 -16.48 6.45
CA LEU A 28 -4.49 -15.07 6.72
C LEU A 28 -3.44 -14.12 6.15
N GLY A 29 -2.17 -14.55 6.07
CA GLY A 29 -1.12 -13.80 5.38
C GLY A 29 -1.45 -13.64 3.91
N ASP A 30 -1.85 -14.73 3.25
CA ASP A 30 -2.23 -14.70 1.83
C ASP A 30 -3.43 -13.80 1.56
N ARG A 31 -4.46 -13.88 2.42
CA ARG A 31 -5.60 -12.94 2.35
C ARG A 31 -5.16 -11.48 2.50
N PHE A 32 -4.19 -11.20 3.37
CA PHE A 32 -3.62 -9.85 3.50
C PHE A 32 -2.91 -9.41 2.22
N ARG A 33 -2.08 -10.29 1.63
CA ARG A 33 -1.40 -10.00 0.36
C ARG A 33 -2.39 -9.72 -0.76
N GLU A 34 -3.42 -10.54 -0.92
CA GLU A 34 -4.46 -10.35 -1.95
C GLU A 34 -5.14 -8.98 -1.82
N GLU A 35 -5.46 -8.54 -0.61
CA GLU A 35 -6.05 -7.23 -0.37
C GLU A 35 -5.11 -6.09 -0.79
N ILE A 36 -3.81 -6.22 -0.53
CA ILE A 36 -2.80 -5.26 -0.96
C ILE A 36 -2.71 -5.24 -2.49
N ASP A 37 -2.69 -6.41 -3.13
CA ASP A 37 -2.63 -6.53 -4.58
C ASP A 37 -3.86 -5.90 -5.25
N VAL A 38 -5.07 -6.17 -4.75
CA VAL A 38 -6.31 -5.52 -5.20
C VAL A 38 -6.23 -3.99 -5.09
N SER A 39 -5.71 -3.50 -3.96
CA SER A 39 -5.58 -2.06 -3.72
C SER A 39 -4.55 -1.42 -4.66
N LEU A 40 -3.42 -2.09 -4.91
CA LEU A 40 -2.41 -1.65 -5.87
C LEU A 40 -2.96 -1.64 -7.30
N GLN A 41 -3.69 -2.68 -7.71
CA GLN A 41 -4.33 -2.71 -9.03
C GLN A 41 -5.31 -1.54 -9.22
N TYR A 42 -6.10 -1.23 -8.19
CA TYR A 42 -7.00 -0.08 -8.23
C TYR A 42 -6.23 1.25 -8.37
N ILE A 43 -5.12 1.41 -7.64
CA ILE A 43 -4.23 2.58 -7.77
C ILE A 43 -3.63 2.66 -9.18
N LEU A 44 -3.19 1.56 -9.77
CA LEU A 44 -2.61 1.55 -11.12
C LEU A 44 -3.63 1.92 -12.21
N GLN A 45 -4.90 1.54 -12.02
CA GLN A 45 -6.00 1.89 -12.91
C GLN A 45 -6.46 3.34 -12.70
N ASN A 46 -6.41 3.83 -11.46
CA ASN A 46 -6.91 5.15 -11.07
C ASN A 46 -5.89 5.93 -10.21
N PRO A 47 -4.69 6.24 -10.74
CA PRO A 47 -3.57 6.75 -9.92
C PRO A 47 -3.86 8.09 -9.26
N PHE A 48 -4.76 8.89 -9.83
CA PHE A 48 -5.14 10.20 -9.32
C PHE A 48 -6.43 10.21 -8.48
N TYR A 49 -7.06 9.04 -8.24
CA TYR A 49 -8.33 8.94 -7.53
C TYR A 49 -8.24 9.39 -6.06
N PHE A 50 -7.16 9.02 -5.37
CA PHE A 50 -6.95 9.39 -3.97
C PHE A 50 -6.38 10.80 -3.87
N GLU A 51 -6.92 11.63 -2.96
CA GLU A 51 -6.44 12.98 -2.71
C GLU A 51 -4.96 13.00 -2.29
N ILE A 52 -4.29 14.10 -2.61
CA ILE A 52 -2.96 14.40 -2.08
C ILE A 52 -3.14 14.86 -0.63
N LYS A 53 -2.54 14.13 0.32
CA LYS A 53 -2.60 14.45 1.75
C LYS A 53 -1.39 15.25 2.23
N SER A 54 -0.23 15.05 1.61
CA SER A 54 0.99 15.79 1.96
C SER A 54 1.92 15.95 0.76
N ARG A 55 2.23 17.20 0.41
CA ARG A 55 3.08 17.57 -0.73
C ARG A 55 2.62 16.96 -2.06
N GLU A 56 3.15 15.79 -2.41
CA GLU A 56 2.91 15.06 -3.66
C GLU A 56 2.44 13.62 -3.40
N PHE A 57 2.25 13.26 -2.12
CA PHE A 57 1.88 11.93 -1.70
C PHE A 57 0.38 11.78 -1.58
N ARG A 58 -0.10 10.67 -2.12
CA ARG A 58 -1.47 10.19 -2.06
C ARG A 58 -1.52 8.99 -1.11
N GLU A 59 -2.67 8.84 -0.46
CA GLU A 59 -2.88 7.82 0.55
C GLU A 59 -4.11 6.98 0.20
N ALA A 60 -3.93 5.67 0.13
CA ALA A 60 -5.00 4.72 -0.15
C ALA A 60 -5.14 3.73 1.02
N THR A 61 -6.30 3.73 1.66
CA THR A 61 -6.63 2.74 2.69
C THR A 61 -7.09 1.43 2.05
N THR A 62 -6.60 0.31 2.54
CA THR A 62 -7.16 -1.01 2.24
C THR A 62 -8.54 -1.16 2.93
N LYS A 63 -9.42 -1.98 2.39
CA LYS A 63 -10.80 -2.17 2.88
C LYS A 63 -10.88 -3.22 3.99
N ILE A 64 -10.16 -4.33 3.84
CA ILE A 64 -10.26 -5.49 4.75
C ILE A 64 -9.28 -5.36 5.92
N PHE A 65 -8.05 -5.00 5.64
CA PHE A 65 -7.01 -4.82 6.65
C PHE A 65 -6.84 -3.33 6.96
N PRO A 66 -6.43 -2.94 8.18
CA PRO A 66 -6.22 -1.55 8.54
C PRO A 66 -4.83 -1.09 8.06
N TYR A 67 -4.61 -1.05 6.74
CA TYR A 67 -3.35 -0.61 6.14
C TYR A 67 -3.55 0.60 5.24
N LEU A 68 -2.50 1.42 5.17
CA LEU A 68 -2.41 2.61 4.33
C LEU A 68 -1.25 2.45 3.35
N ILE A 69 -1.52 2.65 2.07
CA ILE A 69 -0.54 2.68 0.99
C ILE A 69 -0.27 4.15 0.67
N VAL A 70 0.97 4.57 0.89
CA VAL A 70 1.44 5.92 0.57
C VAL A 70 2.25 5.87 -0.72
N TYR A 71 1.81 6.63 -1.71
CA TYR A 71 2.41 6.61 -3.04
C TYR A 71 2.47 7.99 -3.67
N LYS A 72 3.34 8.15 -4.68
CA LYS A 72 3.35 9.31 -5.57
C LYS A 72 3.19 8.85 -7.01
N VAL A 73 2.63 9.73 -7.85
CA VAL A 73 2.46 9.48 -9.28
C VAL A 73 3.50 10.29 -10.03
N VAL A 74 4.30 9.63 -10.87
CA VAL A 74 5.25 10.26 -11.80
C VAL A 74 4.63 10.15 -13.18
N GLU A 75 4.05 11.24 -13.65
CA GLU A 75 3.19 11.25 -14.84
C GLU A 75 3.99 10.97 -16.12
N GLU A 76 5.21 11.52 -16.20
CA GLU A 76 6.07 11.45 -17.39
C GLU A 76 6.44 10.01 -17.73
N SER A 77 6.59 9.16 -16.71
CA SER A 77 6.95 7.75 -16.85
C SER A 77 5.78 6.78 -16.61
N LYS A 78 4.57 7.30 -16.36
CA LYS A 78 3.41 6.48 -15.94
C LYS A 78 3.75 5.53 -14.79
N LEU A 79 4.47 6.05 -13.79
CA LEU A 79 4.97 5.28 -12.65
C LEU A 79 4.24 5.68 -11.36
N VAL A 80 3.82 4.68 -10.60
CA VAL A 80 3.37 4.81 -9.22
C VAL A 80 4.52 4.39 -8.30
N LEU A 81 5.13 5.34 -7.60
CA LEU A 81 6.15 5.01 -6.61
C LEU A 81 5.49 4.80 -5.25
N VAL A 82 5.43 3.56 -4.78
CA VAL A 82 4.89 3.19 -3.47
C VAL A 82 6.01 3.33 -2.44
N VAL A 83 5.90 4.34 -1.59
CA VAL A 83 6.94 4.71 -0.62
C VAL A 83 6.80 3.90 0.66
N SER A 84 5.57 3.65 1.10
CA SER A 84 5.33 2.88 2.31
C SER A 84 3.97 2.21 2.29
N ILE A 85 3.90 1.06 2.97
CA ILE A 85 2.68 0.35 3.32
C ILE A 85 2.75 0.16 4.83
N PHE A 86 1.80 0.71 5.59
CA PHE A 86 1.83 0.62 7.05
C PHE A 86 0.46 0.47 7.67
N HIS A 87 0.44 -0.13 8.86
CA HIS A 87 -0.77 -0.40 9.62
C HIS A 87 -1.34 0.91 10.21
N SER A 88 -2.47 1.36 9.69
CA SER A 88 -3.09 2.66 9.99
C SER A 88 -3.59 2.78 11.43
N SER A 89 -3.95 1.68 12.09
CA SER A 89 -4.38 1.70 13.50
C SER A 89 -3.26 1.53 14.53
N ARG A 90 -2.03 1.20 14.11
CA ARG A 90 -0.88 1.02 15.02
C ARG A 90 0.10 2.19 15.01
N ASN A 91 -0.01 3.10 14.05
CA ASN A 91 0.82 4.30 13.96
C ASN A 91 -0.06 5.57 13.90
N PRO A 92 -0.42 6.15 15.06
CA PRO A 92 -1.19 7.39 15.13
C PRO A 92 -0.37 8.65 14.79
N THR A 93 0.94 8.55 14.60
CA THR A 93 1.86 9.69 14.41
C THR A 93 1.87 10.28 13.00
N TYR A 94 1.13 9.70 12.04
CA TYR A 94 1.06 10.16 10.65
C TYR A 94 -0.32 10.72 10.25
N LYS A 95 -1.19 11.01 11.23
CA LYS A 95 -2.45 11.74 11.00
C LYS A 95 -2.27 13.23 11.22
#